data_AF-A0A7S3ATG7-F1
#
_entry.id   AF-A0A7S3ATG7-F1
#
_cell.length_a   1.000
_cell.length_b   1.000
_cell.length_c   1.000
_cell.angle_alpha   90.00
_cell.angle_beta   90.00
_cell.angle_gamma   90.00
#
_symmetry.space_group_name_H-M   'P 1'
#
loop_
_entity.id
_entity.type
_entity.pdbx_description
1 polymer ?
#
loop_
_entity_poly.entity_id
_entity_poly.type
_entity_poly.pdbx_seq_one_letter_code
_entity_poly.pdbx_strand_id
1 'polypeptide(L)'
;SKQAWCQDGIATACVNHPLTNRVHERVVNVTGVPKDNAEFFQVLRYEPGQFYKTHHDQNAGADSVMGVRLFTFFIYLKTPEGGGGTRFPGLNITIQPKKGTALLWPNVLDSDLRRSDSRTMHEALPPTGGLKFSANLWLHQYDFRGPNRHGCDMARYIDRSSFAWPSSDADLAERTNRTWGTPVMPPRVGGEMGRLEDDEDHEENDEL
;
A
#
# COMPACT_ATOMS: atom_id res chain seq x y z
N SER A 1 14.75 -15.48 7.86
CA SER A 1 15.34 -14.50 6.94
C SER A 1 15.67 -13.22 7.69
N LYS A 2 16.50 -12.36 7.11
CA LYS A 2 16.57 -10.94 7.48
C LYS A 2 15.85 -10.12 6.40
N GLN A 3 15.25 -9.00 6.78
CA GLN A 3 14.53 -8.12 5.86
C GLN A 3 14.93 -6.65 6.08
N ALA A 4 14.86 -5.87 5.00
CA ALA A 4 15.06 -4.42 5.01
C ALA A 4 14.03 -3.77 4.08
N TRP A 5 13.74 -2.48 4.30
CA TRP A 5 12.72 -1.76 3.55
C TRP A 5 13.30 -0.50 2.91
N CYS A 6 12.99 -0.30 1.63
CA CYS A 6 13.26 0.92 0.92
C CYS A 6 12.07 1.87 1.02
N GLN A 7 11.98 2.55 2.17
CA GLN A 7 10.81 3.29 2.62
C GLN A 7 11.11 4.76 2.90
N ASP A 8 10.15 5.63 2.61
CA ASP A 8 10.25 7.06 2.93
C ASP A 8 10.42 7.28 4.44
N GLY A 9 11.29 8.22 4.81
CA GLY A 9 11.59 8.54 6.21
C GLY A 9 12.48 7.51 6.93
N ILE A 10 12.73 6.33 6.33
CA ILE A 10 13.62 5.30 6.88
C ILE A 10 14.87 5.13 6.00
N ALA A 11 14.67 4.96 4.69
CA ALA A 11 15.71 4.74 3.69
C ALA A 11 15.40 5.51 2.40
N THR A 12 15.09 6.81 2.54
CA THR A 12 14.69 7.70 1.44
C THR A 12 15.67 7.69 0.27
N ALA A 13 16.97 7.53 0.54
CA ALA A 13 17.99 7.45 -0.49
C ALA A 13 17.74 6.30 -1.49
N CYS A 14 17.28 5.13 -1.04
CA CYS A 14 16.99 4.03 -1.95
C CYS A 14 15.62 4.16 -2.64
N VAL A 15 14.63 4.83 -2.02
CA VAL A 15 13.35 5.16 -2.68
C VAL A 15 13.59 6.04 -3.90
N ASN A 16 14.41 7.09 -3.74
CA ASN A 16 14.70 8.06 -4.79
C ASN A 16 15.81 7.63 -5.75
N HIS A 17 16.43 6.47 -5.50
CA HIS A 17 17.52 6.00 -6.33
C HIS A 17 17.04 5.73 -7.77
N PRO A 18 17.75 6.20 -8.81
CA PRO A 18 17.31 6.04 -10.21
C PRO A 18 17.06 4.58 -10.61
N LEU A 19 17.86 3.64 -10.09
CA LEU A 19 17.64 2.21 -10.33
C LEU A 19 16.31 1.72 -9.75
N THR A 20 15.96 2.13 -8.53
CA THR A 20 14.71 1.73 -7.88
C THR A 20 13.52 2.27 -8.66
N ASN A 21 13.59 3.54 -9.08
CA ASN A 21 12.56 4.17 -9.92
C ASN A 21 12.38 3.44 -11.25
N ARG A 22 13.48 3.10 -11.94
CA ARG A 22 13.44 2.33 -13.20
C ARG A 22 12.83 0.95 -13.04
N VAL A 23 13.11 0.25 -11.92
CA VAL A 23 12.48 -1.05 -11.64
C VAL A 23 10.98 -0.84 -11.39
N HIS A 24 10.61 0.19 -10.64
CA HIS A 24 9.22 0.51 -10.36
C HIS A 24 8.41 0.84 -11.63
N GLU A 25 8.97 1.65 -12.53
CA GLU A 25 8.36 1.97 -13.83
C GLU A 25 8.10 0.72 -14.67
N ARG A 26 9.03 -0.25 -14.65
CA ARG A 26 8.82 -1.54 -15.32
C ARG A 26 7.69 -2.34 -14.68
N VAL A 27 7.56 -2.30 -13.36
CA VAL A 27 6.42 -2.94 -12.68
C VAL A 27 5.12 -2.28 -13.13
N VAL A 28 5.04 -0.94 -13.09
CA VAL A 28 3.87 -0.18 -13.55
C VAL A 28 3.51 -0.55 -15.00
N ASN A 29 4.50 -0.62 -15.88
CA ASN A 29 4.27 -0.96 -17.29
C ASN A 29 3.78 -2.40 -17.50
N VAL A 30 4.17 -3.34 -16.64
CA VAL A 30 3.74 -4.75 -16.72
C VAL A 30 2.36 -4.95 -16.09
N THR A 31 2.05 -4.26 -15.00
CA THR A 31 0.83 -4.51 -14.22
C THR A 31 -0.29 -3.51 -14.49
N GLY A 32 0.02 -2.36 -15.07
CA GLY A 32 -0.91 -1.23 -15.20
C GLY A 32 -1.24 -0.54 -13.87
N VAL A 33 -0.68 -1.00 -12.74
CA VAL A 33 -0.98 -0.44 -11.42
C VAL A 33 -0.11 0.80 -11.18
N PRO A 34 -0.69 1.96 -10.79
CA PRO A 34 0.08 3.17 -10.54
C PRO A 34 1.14 3.01 -9.46
N LYS A 35 2.19 3.84 -9.54
CA LYS A 35 3.31 3.78 -8.60
C LYS A 35 2.89 3.97 -7.14
N ASP A 36 1.94 4.87 -6.90
CA ASP A 36 1.50 5.24 -5.55
C ASP A 36 0.63 4.17 -4.88
N ASN A 37 0.08 3.23 -5.65
CA ASN A 37 -0.60 2.04 -5.13
C ASN A 37 0.38 0.98 -4.60
N ALA A 38 1.67 1.09 -4.93
CA ALA A 38 2.65 0.12 -4.48
C ALA A 38 3.18 0.47 -3.09
N GLU A 39 3.33 -0.57 -2.27
CA GLU A 39 4.14 -0.49 -1.05
C GLU A 39 5.61 -0.16 -1.38
N PHE A 40 6.40 -0.05 -0.32
CA PHE A 40 7.85 0.10 -0.43
C PHE A 40 8.52 -1.24 -0.75
N PHE A 41 9.63 -1.22 -1.49
CA PHE A 41 10.37 -2.46 -1.76
C PHE A 41 10.85 -3.08 -0.46
N GLN A 42 10.46 -4.33 -0.21
CA GLN A 42 10.97 -5.14 0.87
C GLN A 42 12.09 -6.04 0.33
N VAL A 43 13.32 -5.86 0.79
CA VAL A 43 14.46 -6.70 0.41
C VAL A 43 14.64 -7.81 1.45
N LEU A 44 14.73 -9.05 0.98
CA LEU A 44 14.83 -10.26 1.78
C LEU A 44 16.19 -10.93 1.58
N ARG A 45 16.80 -11.38 2.69
CA ARG A 45 18.02 -12.21 2.69
C ARG A 45 17.76 -13.53 3.41
N TYR A 46 18.04 -14.63 2.73
CA TYR A 46 18.02 -15.98 3.30
C TYR A 46 19.41 -16.60 3.24
N GLU A 47 19.84 -17.14 4.37
CA GLU A 47 20.98 -18.05 4.50
C GLU A 47 20.54 -19.51 4.35
N PRO A 48 21.48 -20.45 4.14
CA PRO A 48 21.15 -21.87 4.12
C PRO A 48 20.32 -22.29 5.33
N GLY A 49 19.28 -23.09 5.08
CA GLY A 49 18.34 -23.55 6.10
C GLY A 49 17.26 -22.55 6.51
N GLN A 50 17.38 -21.26 6.18
CA GLN A 50 16.33 -20.28 6.49
C GLN A 50 15.18 -20.39 5.50
N PHE A 51 13.95 -20.41 6.01
CA PHE A 51 12.73 -20.53 5.22
C PHE A 51 11.70 -19.47 5.65
N TYR A 52 10.58 -19.43 4.93
CA TYR A 52 9.39 -18.70 5.36
C TYR A 52 8.17 -19.60 5.17
N LYS A 53 7.34 -19.71 6.19
CA LYS A 53 6.20 -20.64 6.22
C LYS A 53 5.17 -20.27 5.17
N THR A 54 4.32 -21.23 4.83
CA THR A 54 3.16 -21.01 3.96
C THR A 54 2.28 -19.90 4.51
N HIS A 55 1.99 -18.91 3.68
CA HIS A 55 1.21 -17.73 4.03
C HIS A 55 0.51 -17.16 2.79
N HIS A 56 -0.32 -16.15 3.02
CA HIS A 56 -0.97 -15.36 1.98
C HIS A 56 -0.47 -13.92 2.05
N ASP A 57 -0.24 -13.29 0.90
CA ASP A 57 0.27 -11.91 0.85
C ASP A 57 -0.83 -10.87 1.04
N GLN A 58 -2.06 -11.16 0.63
CA GLN A 58 -3.19 -10.29 0.96
C GLN A 58 -3.56 -10.42 2.43
N ASN A 59 -3.25 -9.37 3.18
CA ASN A 59 -3.51 -9.18 4.60
C ASN A 59 -4.16 -7.82 4.90
N ALA A 60 -4.42 -6.99 3.88
CA ALA A 60 -5.08 -5.71 4.03
C ALA A 60 -6.60 -5.90 4.08
N GLY A 61 -7.29 -5.17 4.96
CA GLY A 61 -8.76 -5.14 4.97
C GLY A 61 -9.29 -4.65 3.63
N ALA A 62 -10.33 -5.31 3.11
CA ALA A 62 -10.96 -4.92 1.85
C ALA A 62 -11.66 -3.55 1.92
N ASP A 63 -11.87 -3.05 3.14
CA ASP A 63 -12.38 -1.74 3.51
C ASP A 63 -11.28 -0.74 3.86
N SER A 64 -10.01 -1.13 3.80
CA SER A 64 -8.90 -0.24 4.09
C SER A 64 -8.76 0.89 3.06
N VAL A 65 -8.14 2.00 3.45
CA VAL A 65 -7.98 3.18 2.57
C VAL A 65 -7.19 2.87 1.28
N MET A 66 -6.27 1.91 1.34
CA MET A 66 -5.51 1.40 0.20
C MET A 66 -6.22 0.23 -0.51
N GLY A 67 -7.28 -0.31 0.08
CA GLY A 67 -7.98 -1.49 -0.39
C GLY A 67 -7.16 -2.77 -0.24
N VAL A 68 -7.45 -3.75 -1.08
CA VAL A 68 -6.77 -5.05 -1.05
C VAL A 68 -5.40 -4.99 -1.73
N ARG A 69 -4.44 -5.82 -1.30
CA ARG A 69 -3.27 -6.14 -2.12
C ARG A 69 -3.75 -6.96 -3.32
N LEU A 70 -3.78 -6.37 -4.51
CA LEU A 70 -4.20 -7.01 -5.76
C LEU A 70 -3.15 -8.01 -6.24
N PHE A 71 -1.89 -7.60 -6.28
CA PHE A 71 -0.79 -8.38 -6.85
C PHE A 71 0.42 -8.37 -5.95
N THR A 72 1.21 -9.44 -6.05
CA THR A 72 2.60 -9.44 -5.59
C THR A 72 3.52 -9.50 -6.79
N PHE A 73 4.49 -8.58 -6.83
CA PHE A 73 5.60 -8.60 -7.76
C PHE A 73 6.88 -8.98 -6.99
N PHE A 74 7.40 -10.18 -7.23
CA PHE A 74 8.51 -10.77 -6.48
C PHE A 74 9.73 -10.94 -7.38
N ILE A 75 10.89 -10.44 -6.99
CA ILE A 75 12.11 -10.42 -7.81
C ILE A 75 13.21 -11.23 -7.15
N TYR A 76 13.85 -12.15 -7.87
CA TYR A 76 15.09 -12.79 -7.42
C TYR A 76 16.30 -11.88 -7.72
N LEU A 77 16.92 -11.34 -6.68
CA LEU A 77 18.09 -10.45 -6.78
C LEU A 77 19.42 -11.22 -6.78
N LYS A 78 19.46 -12.38 -6.11
CA LYS A 78 20.61 -13.30 -6.10
C LYS A 78 20.13 -14.74 -6.06
N THR A 79 20.69 -15.57 -6.95
CA THR A 79 20.47 -17.02 -6.96
C THR A 79 21.36 -17.68 -5.90
N PRO A 80 20.78 -18.48 -4.98
CA PRO A 80 21.54 -19.37 -4.12
C PRO A 80 22.18 -20.50 -4.94
N GLU A 81 23.17 -21.19 -4.38
CA GLU A 81 23.84 -22.31 -5.04
C GLU A 81 22.93 -23.55 -5.14
N GLY A 82 21.95 -23.66 -4.23
CA GLY A 82 20.93 -24.70 -4.26
C GLY A 82 19.71 -24.37 -3.41
N GLY A 83 18.59 -25.03 -3.71
CA GLY A 83 17.32 -24.82 -3.00
C GLY A 83 16.76 -23.41 -3.16
N GLY A 84 16.02 -22.93 -2.16
CA GLY A 84 15.56 -21.54 -2.13
C GLY A 84 14.34 -21.24 -3.01
N GLY A 85 13.64 -22.26 -3.51
CA GLY A 85 12.45 -22.11 -4.35
C GLY A 85 11.32 -21.32 -3.69
N THR A 86 10.49 -20.68 -4.50
CA THR A 86 9.16 -20.19 -4.07
C THR A 86 8.14 -21.25 -4.45
N ARG A 87 7.50 -21.87 -3.46
CA ARG A 87 6.54 -22.96 -3.67
C ARG A 87 5.12 -22.45 -3.47
N PHE A 88 4.22 -22.83 -4.38
CA PHE A 88 2.79 -22.59 -4.32
C PHE A 88 2.08 -23.94 -4.18
N PRO A 89 1.80 -24.42 -2.94
CA PRO A 89 1.26 -25.76 -2.72
C PRO A 89 -0.09 -26.00 -3.42
N GLY A 90 -0.97 -24.99 -3.41
CA GLY A 90 -2.29 -25.09 -4.05
C GLY A 90 -2.25 -25.24 -5.57
N LEU A 91 -1.13 -24.88 -6.20
CA LEU A 91 -0.89 -25.03 -7.63
C LEU A 91 0.06 -26.19 -7.96
N ASN A 92 0.63 -26.85 -6.95
CA ASN A 92 1.66 -27.87 -7.09
C ASN A 92 2.86 -27.42 -7.97
N ILE A 93 3.27 -26.15 -7.84
CA ILE A 93 4.43 -25.60 -8.56
C ILE A 93 5.48 -25.07 -7.60
N THR A 94 6.74 -25.21 -8.00
CA THR A 94 7.89 -24.59 -7.32
C THR A 94 8.74 -23.87 -8.35
N ILE A 95 8.93 -22.57 -8.16
CA ILE A 95 9.75 -21.74 -9.02
C ILE A 95 11.13 -21.64 -8.39
N GLN A 96 12.16 -22.05 -9.12
CA GLN A 96 13.54 -21.98 -8.64
C GLN A 96 14.13 -20.58 -8.83
N PRO A 97 14.92 -20.09 -7.87
CA PRO A 97 15.46 -18.74 -7.90
C PRO A 97 16.50 -18.55 -9.01
N LYS A 98 16.18 -17.73 -10.01
CA LYS A 98 17.12 -17.28 -11.05
C LYS A 98 17.26 -15.76 -11.03
N LYS A 99 18.47 -15.26 -10.77
CA LYS A 99 18.78 -13.83 -10.68
C LYS A 99 18.21 -13.06 -11.88
N GLY A 100 17.50 -11.98 -11.60
CA GLY A 100 16.84 -11.12 -12.59
C GLY A 100 15.46 -11.61 -13.03
N THR A 101 15.03 -12.79 -12.61
CA THR A 101 13.66 -13.28 -12.86
C THR A 101 12.70 -12.65 -11.86
N ALA A 102 11.52 -12.27 -12.35
CA ALA A 102 10.42 -11.80 -11.54
C ALA A 102 9.22 -12.73 -11.66
N LEU A 103 8.45 -12.84 -10.58
CA LEU A 103 7.19 -13.54 -10.49
C LEU A 103 6.11 -12.49 -10.24
N LEU A 104 4.96 -12.67 -10.88
CA LEU A 104 3.78 -11.86 -10.69
C LEU A 104 2.60 -12.81 -10.47
N TRP A 105 1.83 -12.60 -9.41
CA TRP A 105 0.59 -13.35 -9.18
C TRP A 105 -0.49 -12.45 -8.57
N PRO A 106 -1.77 -12.71 -8.86
CA PRO A 106 -2.89 -12.09 -8.18
C PRO A 106 -3.05 -12.68 -6.77
N ASN A 107 -3.35 -11.83 -5.79
CA ASN A 107 -3.65 -12.26 -4.43
C ASN A 107 -5.16 -12.39 -4.19
N VAL A 108 -6.00 -11.87 -5.08
CA VAL A 108 -7.47 -11.90 -4.95
C VAL A 108 -8.11 -12.53 -6.18
N LEU A 109 -9.34 -13.01 -6.03
CA LEU A 109 -10.10 -13.56 -7.15
C LEU A 109 -10.53 -12.44 -8.12
N ASP A 110 -10.47 -12.73 -9.41
CA ASP A 110 -10.99 -11.85 -10.46
C ASP A 110 -12.52 -11.69 -10.37
N SER A 111 -13.22 -12.74 -9.93
CA SER A 111 -14.67 -12.73 -9.70
C SER A 111 -15.09 -11.91 -8.47
N ASP A 112 -14.20 -11.74 -7.50
CA ASP A 112 -14.49 -11.03 -6.25
C ASP A 112 -13.17 -10.56 -5.60
N LEU A 113 -12.84 -9.28 -5.82
CA LEU A 113 -11.62 -8.66 -5.30
C LEU A 113 -11.55 -8.63 -3.77
N ARG A 114 -12.68 -8.84 -3.06
CA ARG A 114 -12.70 -8.90 -1.59
C ARG A 114 -12.26 -10.27 -1.06
N ARG A 115 -12.10 -11.28 -1.92
CA ARG A 115 -11.73 -12.63 -1.55
C ARG A 115 -10.31 -12.95 -2.00
N SER A 116 -9.48 -13.37 -1.05
CA SER A 116 -8.14 -13.90 -1.32
C SER A 116 -8.20 -15.16 -2.20
N ASP A 117 -7.26 -15.28 -3.14
CA ASP A 117 -7.10 -16.48 -3.97
C ASP A 117 -6.22 -17.51 -3.27
N SER A 118 -6.84 -18.51 -2.64
CA SER A 118 -6.16 -19.54 -1.86
C SER A 118 -5.16 -20.38 -2.67
N ARG A 119 -5.23 -20.37 -4.01
CA ARG A 119 -4.23 -21.03 -4.87
C ARG A 119 -2.86 -20.36 -4.75
N THR A 120 -2.82 -19.09 -4.36
CA THR A 120 -1.59 -18.30 -4.26
C THR A 120 -0.96 -18.29 -2.87
N MET A 121 -1.49 -19.11 -1.95
CA MET A 121 -0.75 -19.50 -0.74
C MET A 121 0.64 -19.98 -1.12
N HIS A 122 1.67 -19.42 -0.51
CA HIS A 122 3.05 -19.68 -0.92
C HIS A 122 4.02 -19.65 0.25
N GLU A 123 5.20 -20.22 0.01
CA GLU A 123 6.26 -20.31 1.00
C GLU A 123 7.64 -20.15 0.35
N ALA A 124 8.62 -19.75 1.15
CA ALA A 124 10.01 -19.74 0.73
C ALA A 124 10.70 -20.99 1.24
N LEU A 125 11.05 -21.90 0.34
CA LEU A 125 11.84 -23.09 0.67
C LEU A 125 13.25 -22.68 1.10
N PRO A 126 13.91 -23.46 1.96
CA PRO A 126 15.24 -23.13 2.42
C PRO A 126 16.27 -23.22 1.28
N PRO A 127 17.18 -22.25 1.14
CA PRO A 127 18.41 -22.46 0.40
C PRO A 127 19.19 -23.61 1.03
N THR A 128 19.80 -24.45 0.20
CA THR A 128 20.71 -25.52 0.67
C THR A 128 22.17 -25.10 0.57
N GLY A 129 22.48 -24.06 -0.23
CA GLY A 129 23.81 -23.48 -0.36
C GLY A 129 23.75 -22.04 -0.87
N GLY A 130 24.76 -21.24 -0.53
CA GLY A 130 24.82 -19.82 -0.89
C GLY A 130 23.72 -18.93 -0.27
N LEU A 131 23.66 -17.67 -0.72
CA LEU A 131 22.69 -16.68 -0.25
C LEU A 131 21.59 -16.45 -1.30
N LYS A 132 20.33 -16.48 -0.88
CA LYS A 132 19.20 -16.00 -1.67
C LYS A 132 18.88 -14.56 -1.27
N PHE A 133 18.87 -13.66 -2.26
CA PHE A 133 18.30 -12.33 -2.11
C PHE A 133 17.08 -12.18 -3.00
N SER A 134 16.05 -11.54 -2.47
CA SER A 134 14.81 -11.27 -3.20
C SER A 134 14.24 -9.91 -2.82
N ALA A 135 13.33 -9.39 -3.62
CA ALA A 135 12.56 -8.20 -3.29
C ALA A 135 11.08 -8.40 -3.56
N ASN A 136 10.24 -7.96 -2.62
CA ASN A 136 8.80 -7.93 -2.78
C ASN A 136 8.34 -6.51 -3.05
N LEU A 137 7.32 -6.40 -3.89
CA LEU A 137 6.53 -5.20 -4.06
C LEU A 137 5.06 -5.62 -4.10
N TRP A 138 4.29 -5.16 -3.11
CA TRP A 138 2.86 -5.40 -3.05
C TRP A 138 2.11 -4.24 -3.67
N LEU A 139 1.16 -4.56 -4.55
CA LEU A 139 0.41 -3.58 -5.33
C LEU A 139 -1.03 -3.55 -4.81
N HIS A 140 -1.47 -2.40 -4.32
CA HIS A 140 -2.80 -2.19 -3.76
C HIS A 140 -3.83 -1.77 -4.80
N GLN A 141 -5.11 -1.93 -4.45
CA GLN A 141 -6.23 -1.46 -5.25
C GLN A 141 -6.27 0.06 -5.38
N TYR A 142 -5.92 0.78 -4.32
CA TYR A 142 -5.91 2.24 -4.26
C TYR A 142 -4.55 2.78 -3.80
N ASP A 143 -4.42 4.11 -3.74
CA ASP A 143 -3.21 4.80 -3.29
C ASP A 143 -2.80 4.34 -1.88
N PHE A 144 -1.60 3.77 -1.79
CA PHE A 144 -0.97 3.35 -0.56
C PHE A 144 -0.08 4.47 0.02
N ARG A 145 0.68 5.17 -0.84
CA ARG A 145 1.73 6.10 -0.44
C ARG A 145 1.20 7.42 0.08
N GLY A 146 0.12 7.95 -0.49
CA GLY A 146 -0.54 9.15 0.00
C GLY A 146 -0.93 9.02 1.48
N PRO A 147 -1.84 8.10 1.83
CA PRO A 147 -2.23 7.86 3.22
C PRO A 147 -1.05 7.53 4.14
N ASN A 148 -0.08 6.72 3.69
CA ASN A 148 1.08 6.35 4.48
C ASN A 148 1.94 7.57 4.87
N ARG A 149 2.17 8.51 3.94
CA ARG A 149 2.91 9.77 4.21
C ARG A 149 2.23 10.66 5.24
N HIS A 150 0.92 10.54 5.41
CA HIS A 150 0.13 11.25 6.43
C HIS A 150 -0.09 10.43 7.70
N GLY A 151 0.55 9.26 7.83
CA GLY A 151 0.45 8.41 9.01
C GLY A 151 -0.83 7.56 9.07
N CYS A 152 -1.55 7.40 7.97
CA CYS A 152 -2.66 6.46 7.83
C CYS A 152 -2.14 5.13 7.23
N ASP A 153 -1.26 4.45 7.96
CA ASP A 153 -0.63 3.20 7.50
C ASP A 153 -1.43 1.94 7.86
N MET A 154 -1.01 0.81 7.27
CA MET A 154 -1.63 -0.50 7.52
C MET A 154 -1.53 -0.93 8.99
N ALA A 155 -0.50 -0.51 9.73
CA ALA A 155 -0.35 -0.86 11.14
C ALA A 155 -1.46 -0.25 11.99
N ARG A 156 -1.86 1.00 11.69
CA ARG A 156 -3.02 1.66 12.33
C ARG A 156 -4.37 1.11 11.88
N TYR A 157 -4.45 0.49 10.71
CA TYR A 157 -5.68 -0.16 10.24
C TYR A 157 -5.88 -1.55 10.87
N ILE A 158 -4.80 -2.32 11.04
CA ILE A 158 -4.85 -3.61 11.76
C ILE A 158 -5.20 -3.39 13.24
N ASP A 159 -4.74 -2.31 13.86
CA ASP A 159 -5.12 -1.95 15.24
C ASP A 159 -6.59 -1.46 15.36
N ARG A 160 -7.28 -1.16 14.25
CA ARG A 160 -8.69 -0.77 14.29
C ARG A 160 -9.69 -1.92 14.39
N SER A 161 -9.27 -3.18 14.29
CA SER A 161 -10.10 -4.27 14.85
C SER A 161 -10.27 -4.16 16.38
N SER A 162 -9.44 -3.34 17.03
CA SER A 162 -9.54 -2.97 18.45
C SER A 162 -10.34 -1.69 18.69
N PHE A 163 -10.63 -0.91 17.65
CA PHE A 163 -11.30 0.39 17.76
C PHE A 163 -12.78 0.21 17.39
N ALA A 164 -13.61 -0.11 18.38
CA ALA A 164 -15.05 -0.03 18.24
C ALA A 164 -15.42 1.36 17.74
N TRP A 165 -16.09 1.43 16.58
CA TRP A 165 -16.82 2.64 16.21
C TRP A 165 -17.88 2.86 17.29
N PRO A 166 -17.98 4.05 17.89
CA PRO A 166 -19.01 4.31 18.88
C PRO A 166 -20.37 4.08 18.22
N SER A 167 -21.17 3.21 18.82
CA SER A 167 -22.46 2.79 18.28
C SER A 167 -23.56 3.83 18.49
N SER A 168 -23.22 5.05 18.95
CA SER A 168 -24.20 6.14 19.13
C SER A 168 -23.56 7.53 19.14
N ASP A 169 -24.36 8.54 18.79
CA ASP A 169 -23.98 9.96 18.75
C ASP A 169 -23.57 10.54 20.12
N ALA A 170 -23.87 9.85 21.23
CA ALA A 170 -23.52 10.30 22.58
C ALA A 170 -22.01 10.22 22.86
N ASP A 171 -21.30 9.26 22.27
CA ASP A 171 -19.85 9.07 22.48
C ASP A 171 -18.98 10.13 21.74
N LEU A 172 -19.56 10.82 20.76
CA LEU A 172 -18.88 11.91 20.04
C LEU A 172 -18.79 13.19 20.91
N ALA A 173 -19.77 13.42 21.78
CA ALA A 173 -19.84 14.61 22.63
C ALA A 173 -18.91 14.54 23.86
N GLU A 174 -18.60 13.35 24.37
CA GLU A 174 -17.65 13.20 25.49
C GLU A 174 -16.19 13.43 25.08
N ARG A 175 -15.88 13.27 23.78
CA ARG A 175 -14.51 13.38 23.27
C ARG A 175 -14.13 14.79 22.83
N THR A 176 -15.10 15.69 22.64
CA THR A 176 -14.85 17.12 22.41
C THR A 176 -14.53 17.90 23.69
N ASN A 177 -14.65 17.28 24.86
CA ASN A 177 -14.53 17.96 26.16
C ASN A 177 -13.20 17.74 26.90
N ARG A 178 -12.14 17.24 26.22
CA ARG A 178 -10.77 17.24 26.77
C ARG A 178 -9.86 18.15 25.94
N THR A 179 -9.80 19.40 26.40
CA THR A 179 -8.73 20.39 26.18
C THR A 179 -8.16 20.47 24.77
N TRP A 180 -8.87 21.19 23.90
CA TRP A 180 -8.20 22.14 23.00
C TRP A 180 -8.48 23.53 23.55
N GLY A 181 -7.42 24.30 23.79
CA GLY A 181 -7.55 25.72 24.08
C GLY A 181 -8.37 26.39 22.98
N THR A 182 -9.18 27.36 23.38
CA THR A 182 -9.95 28.21 22.47
C THR A 182 -9.02 28.79 21.39
N PRO A 183 -9.34 28.66 20.08
CA PRO A 183 -8.70 29.48 19.08
C PRO A 183 -9.07 30.94 19.39
N VAL A 184 -8.08 31.76 19.69
CA VAL A 184 -8.24 33.22 19.71
C VAL A 184 -8.48 33.64 18.26
N MET A 185 -9.74 33.94 17.94
CA MET A 185 -10.11 34.61 16.70
C MET A 185 -9.40 35.98 16.65
N PRO A 186 -8.71 36.37 15.56
CA PRO A 186 -8.33 37.77 15.39
C PRO A 186 -9.60 38.64 15.31
N PRO A 187 -9.58 39.87 15.84
CA PRO A 187 -10.77 40.73 15.89
C PRO A 187 -11.29 41.00 14.48
N ARG A 188 -12.61 40.85 14.31
CA ARG A 188 -13.35 41.32 13.14
C ARG A 188 -13.28 42.84 13.12
N VAL A 189 -12.67 43.41 12.08
CA VAL A 189 -12.91 44.81 11.71
C VAL A 189 -14.31 44.85 11.11
N GLY A 190 -15.22 45.53 11.80
CA GLY A 190 -16.59 45.76 11.33
C GLY A 190 -16.62 46.76 10.18
N GLY A 191 -17.41 46.45 9.16
CA GLY A 191 -17.82 47.35 8.09
C GLY A 191 -19.20 46.90 7.60
N GLU A 192 -20.14 47.84 7.59
CA GLU A 192 -21.58 47.65 7.51
C GLU A 192 -22.08 46.96 6.23
N MET A 193 -23.16 46.21 6.38
CA MET A 193 -23.92 45.57 5.31
C MET A 193 -24.89 46.60 4.72
N GLY A 194 -24.51 47.21 3.60
CA GLY A 194 -25.38 48.04 2.78
C GLY A 194 -26.29 47.17 1.90
N ARG A 195 -27.60 47.34 2.08
CA ARG A 195 -28.68 46.82 1.25
C ARG A 195 -28.58 47.45 -0.15
N LEU A 196 -28.57 46.63 -1.21
CA LEU A 196 -28.86 47.08 -2.57
C LEU A 196 -30.07 46.27 -3.07
N GLU A 197 -31.06 47.05 -3.49
CA GLU A 197 -32.38 46.65 -3.94
C GLU A 197 -32.33 46.06 -5.36
N ASP A 198 -33.40 45.34 -5.67
CA ASP A 198 -33.74 44.80 -6.98
C ASP A 198 -33.77 45.90 -8.05
N ASP A 199 -33.31 45.57 -9.26
CA ASP A 199 -33.85 46.12 -10.50
C ASP A 199 -33.66 45.07 -11.60
N GLU A 200 -34.80 44.57 -12.09
CA GLU A 200 -34.95 43.96 -13.41
C GLU A 200 -34.65 45.00 -14.48
N ASP A 201 -33.98 44.62 -15.58
CA ASP A 201 -34.48 44.85 -16.94
C ASP A 201 -33.45 44.55 -18.05
N HIS A 202 -33.97 43.89 -19.10
CA HIS A 202 -33.66 44.00 -20.54
C HIS A 202 -32.29 43.57 -21.09
N GLU A 203 -32.26 42.50 -21.92
CA GLU A 203 -32.09 42.52 -23.40
C GLU A 203 -30.60 42.67 -23.82
N GLU A 204 -30.04 42.11 -24.88
CA GLU A 204 -30.36 41.24 -26.02
C GLU A 204 -28.98 41.05 -26.70
N ASN A 205 -28.76 39.96 -27.44
CA ASN A 205 -27.83 39.86 -28.60
C ASN A 205 -26.31 40.10 -28.32
N ASP A 206 -25.33 39.51 -29.00
CA ASP A 206 -25.28 38.84 -30.29
C ASP A 206 -23.99 37.97 -30.40
N GLU A 207 -23.93 37.23 -31.50
CA GLU A 207 -23.01 36.17 -31.94
C GLU A 207 -21.48 36.41 -31.92
N LEU A 208 -20.76 35.27 -31.74
CA LEU A 208 -19.57 34.74 -32.46
C LEU A 208 -18.43 34.24 -31.55
#